data_AF-A0A1S2XGW7-F1
#
_entry.id   AF-A0A1S2XGW7-F1
#
_cell.length_a   1.000
_cell.length_b   1.000
_cell.length_c   1.000
_cell.angle_alpha   90.00
_cell.angle_beta   90.00
_cell.angle_gamma   90.00
#
_symmetry.space_group_name_H-M   'P 1'
#
loop_
_entity.id
_entity.type
_entity.pdbx_description
1 polymer ?
#
loop_
_entity_poly.entity_id
_entity_poly.type
_entity_poly.pdbx_seq_one_letter_code
_entity_poly.pdbx_strand_id
1 'polypeptide(L)'
;MSMACGCWHYYNRPPQLLLKSSLRLSSSSSSSSTVFCLSSKSKDDDEIDKSEAPIKGSGTTARGRRLLRIRQDKLQREYDRLHNYPAWAKVLEDACKNDTELRAVLGDSIGNPELMRNRVEDRIRKKGKDFRRSKTGSVVASKVTFRDFNPLDSYIWFELYGSPSDRDVNLIGSVIQAWYVMGRLGAYNSSNLQMSNSSMDHDPLYDADKGSKVMPSSFHDISDIEFQDNWGRVWVDLGTADYFAIDVLLNCLTVLSSEYLGIQQIVFGGRCMGDWEEGMTNPEYGYKYFKI
;
A
#
# COMPACT_ATOMS: atom_id res chain seq x y z
N MET A 1 -44.04 33.33 34.20
CA MET A 1 -45.16 34.04 33.55
C MET A 1 -44.66 34.49 32.18
N SER A 2 -45.36 34.07 31.13
CA SER A 2 -45.20 34.38 29.70
C SER A 2 -44.04 33.77 28.88
N MET A 3 -44.48 32.96 27.92
CA MET A 3 -43.76 32.44 26.74
C MET A 3 -43.62 33.53 25.65
N ALA A 4 -42.61 33.36 24.80
CA ALA A 4 -42.65 33.58 23.33
C ALA A 4 -41.33 32.99 22.78
N CYS A 5 -41.29 31.84 22.10
CA CYS A 5 -41.74 31.54 20.73
C CYS A 5 -41.10 32.45 19.66
N GLY A 6 -40.19 31.89 18.87
CA GLY A 6 -39.56 32.52 17.71
C GLY A 6 -39.00 31.47 16.75
N CYS A 7 -39.76 31.18 15.70
CA CYS A 7 -39.52 30.17 14.66
C CYS A 7 -38.28 30.40 13.79
N TRP A 8 -37.59 29.29 13.51
CA TRP A 8 -37.16 28.77 12.21
C TRP A 8 -37.43 29.65 10.97
N HIS A 9 -36.37 29.91 10.20
CA HIS A 9 -36.45 30.17 8.76
C HIS A 9 -35.57 29.19 8.00
N TYR A 10 -36.23 28.17 7.46
CA TYR A 10 -35.78 27.37 6.33
C TYR A 10 -35.79 28.25 5.08
N TYR A 11 -34.68 28.32 4.35
CA TYR A 11 -34.71 28.60 2.92
C TYR A 11 -34.11 27.42 2.18
N ASN A 12 -34.99 26.72 1.48
CA ASN A 12 -34.71 25.60 0.61
C ASN A 12 -35.36 25.95 -0.74
N ARG A 13 -34.58 26.13 -1.81
CA ARG A 13 -35.06 25.93 -3.18
C ARG A 13 -33.92 25.54 -4.13
N PRO A 14 -34.20 24.67 -5.12
CA PRO A 14 -33.20 23.79 -5.72
C PRO A 14 -33.01 24.14 -7.24
N PRO A 15 -32.47 23.27 -8.13
CA PRO A 15 -31.48 23.65 -9.13
C PRO A 15 -32.08 23.97 -10.51
N GLN A 16 -31.37 24.76 -11.33
CA GLN A 16 -31.68 24.88 -12.76
C GLN A 16 -30.58 24.25 -13.61
N LEU A 17 -31.00 23.23 -14.36
CA LEU A 17 -30.32 22.60 -15.49
C LEU A 17 -30.27 23.56 -16.69
N LEU A 18 -29.14 23.60 -17.41
CA LEU A 18 -29.18 23.71 -18.86
C LEU A 18 -27.95 23.07 -19.52
N LEU A 19 -28.26 22.01 -20.27
CA LEU A 19 -27.48 21.25 -21.23
C LEU A 19 -26.62 22.14 -22.17
N LYS A 20 -25.40 21.65 -22.48
CA LYS A 20 -25.10 21.13 -23.83
C LYS A 20 -23.86 20.23 -23.83
N SER A 21 -24.14 18.99 -24.21
CA SER A 21 -23.25 17.90 -24.60
C SER A 21 -22.31 18.25 -25.75
N SER A 22 -21.12 17.64 -25.80
CA SER A 22 -20.82 16.55 -26.75
C SER A 22 -19.38 16.09 -26.57
N LEU A 23 -19.18 14.81 -26.22
CA LEU A 23 -18.27 13.89 -26.92
C LEU A 23 -18.45 12.51 -26.27
N ARG A 24 -19.09 11.63 -27.03
CA ARG A 24 -19.34 10.23 -26.70
C ARG A 24 -18.04 9.46 -26.88
N LEU A 25 -17.57 8.77 -25.84
CA LEU A 25 -16.77 7.56 -26.00
C LEU A 25 -17.60 6.40 -25.43
N SER A 26 -18.22 5.65 -26.33
CA SER A 26 -18.85 4.36 -26.02
C SER A 26 -17.82 3.26 -26.21
N SER A 27 -17.46 2.61 -25.11
CA SER A 27 -16.72 1.34 -25.08
C SER A 27 -17.69 0.18 -24.86
N SER A 28 -17.81 -0.67 -25.85
CA SER A 28 -18.35 -2.04 -25.82
C SER A 28 -17.98 -2.64 -27.19
N SER A 29 -17.55 -3.88 -27.39
CA SER A 29 -17.52 -5.08 -26.56
C SER A 29 -16.73 -6.16 -27.31
N SER A 30 -16.06 -7.03 -26.56
CA SER A 30 -15.90 -8.47 -26.76
C SER A 30 -15.51 -9.05 -28.15
N SER A 31 -14.30 -9.61 -28.16
CA SER A 31 -14.03 -11.03 -28.41
C SER A 31 -14.61 -11.71 -29.65
N SER A 32 -13.75 -12.02 -30.64
CA SER A 32 -13.36 -13.41 -30.95
C SER A 32 -12.47 -13.47 -32.20
N SER A 33 -11.44 -14.29 -32.05
CA SER A 33 -10.70 -15.08 -33.03
C SER A 33 -11.34 -15.17 -34.41
N THR A 34 -10.55 -15.01 -35.48
CA THR A 34 -10.42 -16.00 -36.57
C THR A 34 -9.24 -15.67 -37.47
N VAL A 35 -8.35 -16.66 -37.55
CA VAL A 35 -7.37 -16.99 -38.57
C VAL A 35 -7.76 -16.53 -39.99
N PHE A 36 -6.87 -15.85 -40.70
CA PHE A 36 -6.93 -15.84 -42.17
C PHE A 36 -5.65 -16.42 -42.76
N CYS A 37 -5.84 -17.65 -43.24
CA CYS A 37 -4.99 -18.40 -44.14
C CYS A 37 -4.75 -17.61 -45.43
N LEU A 38 -3.51 -17.61 -45.93
CA LEU A 38 -3.31 -17.71 -47.37
C LEU A 38 -2.95 -19.17 -47.67
N SER A 39 -3.98 -19.93 -48.03
CA SER A 39 -3.82 -21.16 -48.78
C SER A 39 -3.52 -20.80 -50.23
N SER A 40 -2.38 -21.30 -50.69
CA SER A 40 -2.21 -22.00 -51.96
C SER A 40 -3.49 -22.16 -52.79
N LYS A 41 -3.42 -21.64 -54.02
CA LYS A 41 -4.25 -22.08 -55.14
C LYS A 41 -3.32 -22.66 -56.20
N SER A 42 -3.28 -23.98 -56.22
CA SER A 42 -2.94 -24.82 -57.36
C SER A 42 -4.04 -24.71 -58.42
N LYS A 43 -3.64 -24.62 -59.69
CA LYS A 43 -4.32 -25.12 -60.90
C LYS A 43 -3.32 -25.01 -62.04
N ASP A 44 -3.15 -25.94 -62.96
CA ASP A 44 -3.59 -27.33 -63.14
C ASP A 44 -2.56 -27.89 -64.15
N ASP A 45 -2.26 -29.19 -64.00
CA ASP A 45 -1.92 -30.19 -65.03
C ASP A 45 -0.85 -29.87 -66.10
N ASP A 46 0.25 -30.63 -66.10
CA ASP A 46 0.49 -31.63 -67.16
C ASP A 46 1.86 -32.35 -67.00
N GLU A 47 1.75 -33.67 -67.15
CA GLU A 47 2.69 -34.71 -67.60
C GLU A 47 4.21 -34.65 -67.32
N ILE A 48 4.68 -35.81 -66.85
CA ILE A 48 6.08 -36.23 -66.74
C ILE A 48 6.65 -36.48 -68.13
N ASP A 49 7.72 -35.78 -68.52
CA ASP A 49 8.78 -36.40 -69.32
C ASP A 49 10.17 -35.78 -69.05
N LYS A 50 11.18 -36.62 -69.23
CA LYS A 50 12.57 -36.49 -68.78
C LYS A 50 13.41 -35.50 -69.62
N SER A 51 14.50 -35.07 -68.99
CA SER A 51 15.86 -34.83 -69.53
C SER A 51 16.38 -33.38 -69.67
N GLU A 52 17.53 -33.18 -69.00
CA GLU A 52 18.69 -32.34 -69.30
C GLU A 52 18.63 -30.79 -69.21
N ALA A 53 19.44 -30.27 -68.28
CA ALA A 53 19.93 -28.88 -68.18
C ALA A 53 20.93 -28.58 -69.34
N PRO A 54 21.38 -27.31 -69.64
CA PRO A 54 21.97 -26.42 -68.64
C PRO A 54 21.77 -24.89 -68.77
N ILE A 55 21.99 -24.31 -67.59
CA ILE A 55 22.12 -22.93 -67.12
C ILE A 55 23.23 -22.13 -67.84
N LYS A 56 22.98 -20.84 -68.14
CA LYS A 56 24.03 -19.82 -68.34
C LYS A 56 24.10 -18.89 -67.12
N GLY A 57 25.27 -18.88 -66.49
CA GLY A 57 25.54 -18.19 -65.23
C GLY A 57 25.82 -16.69 -65.37
N SER A 58 25.44 -15.95 -64.33
CA SER A 58 25.91 -14.59 -64.06
C SER A 58 26.61 -14.54 -62.70
N GLY A 59 27.94 -14.61 -62.75
CA GLY A 59 28.81 -13.57 -62.20
C GLY A 59 28.70 -13.18 -60.72
N THR A 60 29.00 -14.09 -59.79
CA THR A 60 29.87 -13.75 -58.63
C THR A 60 30.61 -15.02 -58.18
N THR A 61 31.95 -14.98 -58.25
CA THR A 61 32.80 -16.05 -57.72
C THR A 61 32.48 -16.30 -56.25
N ALA A 62 32.56 -17.55 -55.78
CA ALA A 62 32.27 -17.91 -54.38
C ALA A 62 33.07 -17.05 -53.37
N ARG A 63 34.28 -16.60 -53.76
CA ARG A 63 35.10 -15.64 -53.01
C ARG A 63 34.45 -14.25 -52.89
N GLY A 64 33.83 -13.75 -53.95
CA GLY A 64 33.12 -12.47 -53.96
C GLY A 64 31.93 -12.47 -52.99
N ARG A 65 31.15 -13.56 -52.98
CA ARG A 65 30.03 -13.73 -52.02
C ARG A 65 30.50 -13.77 -50.57
N ARG A 66 31.64 -14.42 -50.28
CA ARG A 66 32.23 -14.45 -48.92
C ARG A 66 32.75 -13.07 -48.49
N LEU A 67 33.41 -12.33 -49.38
CA LEU A 67 33.91 -10.98 -49.07
C LEU A 67 32.78 -9.97 -48.86
N LEU A 68 31.67 -10.10 -49.59
CA LEU A 68 30.47 -9.28 -49.38
C LEU A 68 29.84 -9.53 -48.01
N ARG A 69 29.69 -10.81 -47.61
CA ARG A 69 29.26 -11.14 -46.24
C ARG A 69 30.17 -10.54 -45.18
N ILE A 70 31.49 -10.65 -45.34
CA ILE A 70 32.46 -10.07 -44.38
C ILE A 70 32.34 -8.54 -44.31
N ARG A 71 32.13 -7.84 -45.43
CA ARG A 71 31.93 -6.39 -45.44
C ARG A 71 30.61 -6.01 -44.79
N GLN A 72 29.55 -6.75 -45.06
CA GLN A 72 28.23 -6.50 -44.50
C GLN A 72 28.21 -6.79 -43.00
N ASP A 73 28.86 -7.85 -42.54
CA ASP A 73 29.07 -8.15 -41.12
C ASP A 73 29.93 -7.07 -40.44
N LYS A 74 30.94 -6.52 -41.12
CA LYS A 74 31.74 -5.40 -40.57
C LYS A 74 30.90 -4.13 -40.42
N LEU A 75 30.13 -3.78 -41.44
CA LEU A 75 29.22 -2.63 -41.40
C LEU A 75 28.12 -2.82 -40.36
N GLN A 76 27.56 -4.03 -40.23
CA GLN A 76 26.58 -4.37 -39.22
C GLN A 76 27.18 -4.27 -37.81
N ARG A 77 28.40 -4.77 -37.59
CA ARG A 77 29.09 -4.62 -36.30
C ARG A 77 29.42 -3.17 -35.98
N GLU A 78 29.81 -2.36 -36.96
CA GLU A 78 30.00 -0.92 -36.75
C GLU A 78 28.67 -0.21 -36.46
N TYR A 79 27.61 -0.57 -37.16
CA TYR A 79 26.26 -0.06 -36.94
C TYR A 79 25.75 -0.42 -35.53
N ASP A 80 25.87 -1.68 -35.12
CA ASP A 80 25.49 -2.15 -33.79
C ASP A 80 26.37 -1.49 -32.72
N ARG A 81 27.68 -1.30 -32.95
CA ARG A 81 28.57 -0.57 -32.03
C ARG A 81 28.16 0.90 -31.84
N LEU A 82 27.63 1.55 -32.87
CA LEU A 82 27.19 2.95 -32.85
C LEU A 82 25.77 3.13 -32.30
N HIS A 83 24.89 2.13 -32.46
CA HIS A 83 23.46 2.24 -32.12
C HIS A 83 23.06 1.45 -30.87
N ASN A 84 23.92 0.60 -30.32
CA ASN A 84 23.64 -0.19 -29.12
C ASN A 84 23.91 0.58 -27.81
N TYR A 85 23.38 1.80 -27.71
CA TYR A 85 23.22 2.48 -26.42
C TYR A 85 21.72 2.52 -26.08
N PRO A 86 21.24 1.63 -25.20
CA PRO A 86 19.81 1.42 -24.98
C PRO A 86 19.09 2.69 -24.52
N ALA A 87 17.85 2.88 -24.98
CA ALA A 87 17.03 4.02 -24.57
C ALA A 87 16.84 4.11 -23.04
N TRP A 88 16.71 2.96 -22.36
CA TRP A 88 16.61 2.90 -20.91
C TRP A 88 17.87 3.40 -20.21
N ALA A 89 19.06 3.18 -20.79
CA ALA A 89 20.32 3.65 -20.22
C ALA A 89 20.44 5.17 -20.33
N LYS A 90 19.97 5.78 -21.44
CA LYS A 90 19.93 7.25 -21.61
C LYS A 90 19.02 7.91 -20.58
N VAL A 91 17.82 7.36 -20.40
CA VAL A 91 16.86 7.84 -19.40
C VAL A 91 17.45 7.75 -18.00
N LEU A 92 18.15 6.65 -17.70
CA LEU A 92 18.78 6.44 -16.40
C LEU A 92 19.95 7.40 -16.16
N GLU A 93 20.74 7.74 -17.17
CA GLU A 93 21.78 8.77 -17.10
C GLU A 93 21.20 10.17 -16.90
N ASP A 94 20.14 10.51 -17.63
CA ASP A 94 19.46 11.79 -17.49
C ASP A 94 18.84 11.96 -16.10
N ALA A 95 18.27 10.88 -15.54
CA ALA A 95 17.78 10.89 -14.16
C ALA A 95 18.91 11.12 -13.14
N CYS A 96 20.10 10.55 -13.36
CA CYS A 96 21.26 10.75 -12.48
C CYS A 96 21.84 12.17 -12.51
N LYS A 97 21.47 13.01 -13.49
CA LYS A 97 21.87 14.44 -13.49
C LYS A 97 21.12 15.22 -12.41
N ASN A 98 19.88 14.82 -12.12
CA ASN A 98 18.99 15.52 -11.20
C ASN A 98 18.88 14.85 -9.83
N ASP A 99 19.20 13.55 -9.73
CA ASP A 99 19.10 12.76 -8.50
C ASP A 99 20.49 12.35 -7.97
N THR A 100 20.89 12.93 -6.83
CA THR A 100 22.18 12.66 -6.17
C THR A 100 22.26 11.26 -5.58
N GLU A 101 21.14 10.67 -5.14
CA GLU A 101 21.11 9.33 -4.58
C GLU A 101 21.28 8.27 -5.67
N LEU A 102 20.59 8.45 -6.80
CA LEU A 102 20.70 7.55 -7.95
C LEU A 102 22.10 7.61 -8.58
N ARG A 103 22.71 8.81 -8.63
CA ARG A 103 24.10 8.99 -9.04
C ARG A 103 25.07 8.25 -8.11
N ALA A 104 24.84 8.26 -6.81
CA ALA A 104 25.67 7.52 -5.85
C ALA A 104 25.53 5.98 -6.03
N VAL A 105 24.40 5.49 -6.53
CA VAL A 105 24.19 4.06 -6.84
C VAL A 105 24.98 3.62 -8.07
N LEU A 106 25.00 4.42 -9.14
CA LEU A 106 25.69 4.08 -10.39
C LEU A 106 27.19 4.41 -10.38
N GLY A 107 27.58 5.51 -9.73
CA GLY A 107 28.98 5.93 -9.60
C GLY A 107 29.71 5.98 -10.94
N ASP A 108 30.86 5.31 -11.02
CA ASP A 108 31.71 5.23 -12.22
C ASP A 108 31.13 4.35 -13.35
N SER A 109 29.96 3.75 -13.13
CA SER A 109 29.31 2.86 -14.12
C SER A 109 28.47 3.62 -15.15
N ILE A 110 28.34 4.94 -15.00
CA ILE A 110 27.64 5.84 -15.94
C ILE A 110 28.36 5.78 -17.31
N GLY A 111 27.60 5.54 -18.39
CA GLY A 111 28.14 5.38 -19.75
C GLY A 111 28.28 3.94 -20.24
N ASN A 112 28.12 2.93 -19.36
CA ASN A 112 28.13 1.52 -19.78
C ASN A 112 26.83 0.81 -19.36
N PRO A 113 25.94 0.45 -20.33
CA PRO A 113 24.62 -0.10 -20.01
C PRO A 113 24.69 -1.40 -19.21
N GLU A 114 25.62 -2.31 -19.51
CA GLU A 114 25.70 -3.59 -18.79
C GLU A 114 26.11 -3.39 -17.31
N LEU A 115 27.03 -2.46 -17.05
CA LEU A 115 27.45 -2.16 -15.68
C LEU A 115 26.37 -1.39 -14.91
N MET A 116 25.65 -0.48 -15.57
CA MET A 116 24.52 0.23 -14.95
C MET A 116 23.43 -0.74 -14.51
N ARG A 117 23.06 -1.70 -15.38
CA ARG A 117 22.08 -2.74 -15.06
C ARG A 117 22.52 -3.56 -13.84
N ASN A 118 23.76 -4.07 -13.85
CA ASN A 118 24.29 -4.88 -12.76
C ASN A 118 24.33 -4.10 -11.42
N ARG A 119 24.69 -2.82 -11.43
CA ARG A 119 24.71 -1.98 -10.21
C ARG A 119 23.32 -1.72 -9.65
N VAL A 120 22.34 -1.47 -10.52
CA VAL A 120 20.94 -1.30 -10.12
C VAL A 120 20.38 -2.61 -9.57
N GLU A 121 20.61 -3.74 -10.25
CA GLU A 121 20.19 -5.07 -9.78
C GLU A 121 20.86 -5.44 -8.44
N ASP A 122 22.15 -5.16 -8.28
CA ASP A 122 22.85 -5.38 -7.01
C ASP A 122 22.31 -4.50 -5.88
N ARG A 123 21.94 -3.25 -6.17
CA ARG A 123 21.33 -2.35 -5.20
C ARG A 123 19.95 -2.83 -4.82
N ILE A 124 19.12 -3.26 -5.78
CA ILE A 124 17.79 -3.83 -5.54
C ILE A 124 17.92 -5.12 -4.73
N ARG A 125 18.90 -5.99 -5.02
CA ARG A 125 19.14 -7.22 -4.26
C ARG A 125 19.59 -6.96 -2.82
N LYS A 126 20.49 -5.99 -2.62
CA LYS A 126 20.97 -5.60 -1.27
C LYS A 126 19.90 -4.87 -0.47
N LYS A 127 19.33 -3.77 -0.99
CA LYS A 127 18.24 -3.03 -0.32
C LYS A 127 16.93 -3.82 -0.22
N GLY A 128 16.65 -4.71 -1.17
CA GLY A 128 15.46 -5.58 -1.12
C GLY A 128 15.52 -6.59 0.03
N LYS A 129 16.73 -6.96 0.48
CA LYS A 129 16.94 -7.75 1.70
C LYS A 129 16.75 -6.90 2.96
N ASP A 130 17.14 -5.62 2.91
CA ASP A 130 16.96 -4.64 4.00
C ASP A 130 15.49 -4.19 4.17
N PHE A 131 14.64 -4.37 3.15
CA PHE A 131 13.20 -4.07 3.25
C PHE A 131 12.48 -4.99 4.25
N ARG A 132 13.00 -6.19 4.51
CA ARG A 132 12.59 -6.97 5.68
C ARG A 132 13.28 -6.38 6.90
N ARG A 133 12.70 -5.32 7.44
CA ARG A 133 13.04 -4.75 8.73
C ARG A 133 13.15 -5.89 9.76
N SER A 134 14.21 -5.92 10.57
CA SER A 134 14.36 -6.90 11.64
C SER A 134 13.17 -6.77 12.60
N LYS A 135 12.29 -7.78 12.64
CA LYS A 135 11.16 -7.82 13.57
C LYS A 135 11.71 -7.68 14.98
N THR A 136 11.33 -6.59 15.65
CA THR A 136 11.75 -6.30 17.03
C THR A 136 10.66 -6.69 18.04
N GLY A 137 9.50 -7.13 17.53
CA GLY A 137 8.38 -7.63 18.31
C GLY A 137 8.56 -9.04 18.88
N SER A 138 7.52 -9.54 19.53
CA SER A 138 7.47 -10.87 20.13
C SER A 138 6.83 -11.90 19.20
N VAL A 139 7.37 -13.12 19.21
CA VAL A 139 6.77 -14.29 18.52
C VAL A 139 5.58 -14.85 19.32
N VAL A 140 5.53 -14.55 20.62
CA VAL A 140 4.45 -15.00 21.51
C VAL A 140 3.26 -14.06 21.39
N ALA A 141 2.08 -14.62 21.14
CA ALA A 141 0.85 -13.86 21.09
C ALA A 141 0.53 -13.22 22.44
N SER A 142 0.13 -11.95 22.41
CA SER A 142 -0.24 -11.20 23.62
C SER A 142 -1.50 -11.78 24.26
N LYS A 143 -1.47 -11.96 25.58
CA LYS A 143 -2.65 -12.40 26.34
C LYS A 143 -3.63 -11.24 26.51
N VAL A 144 -4.88 -11.42 26.11
CA VAL A 144 -5.94 -10.39 26.28
C VAL A 144 -6.88 -10.81 27.40
N THR A 145 -7.17 -9.90 28.33
CA THR A 145 -8.14 -10.14 29.41
C THR A 145 -9.03 -8.92 29.66
N PHE A 146 -10.26 -9.16 30.11
CA PHE A 146 -11.21 -8.13 30.52
C PHE A 146 -11.49 -8.31 32.01
N ARG A 147 -11.38 -7.22 32.79
CA ARG A 147 -11.59 -7.21 34.24
C ARG A 147 -12.44 -6.00 34.60
N ASP A 148 -13.70 -6.23 34.97
CA ASP A 148 -14.65 -5.16 35.33
C ASP A 148 -14.70 -4.03 34.29
N PHE A 149 -14.63 -4.39 33.01
CA PHE A 149 -14.55 -3.43 31.92
C PHE A 149 -15.86 -2.65 31.77
N ASN A 150 -15.76 -1.32 31.83
CA ASN A 150 -16.82 -0.38 31.55
C ASN A 150 -16.39 0.53 30.38
N PRO A 151 -17.05 0.47 29.21
CA PRO A 151 -16.63 1.23 28.02
C PRO A 151 -16.67 2.75 28.19
N LEU A 152 -17.39 3.26 29.20
CA LEU A 152 -17.49 4.70 29.49
C LEU A 152 -16.46 5.19 30.51
N ASP A 153 -15.82 4.27 31.24
CA ASP A 153 -14.90 4.60 32.32
C ASP A 153 -14.02 3.39 32.62
N SER A 154 -12.96 3.21 31.83
CA SER A 154 -12.00 2.14 32.06
C SER A 154 -10.62 2.47 31.54
N TYR A 155 -9.62 1.93 32.22
CA TYR A 155 -8.26 1.89 31.72
C TYR A 155 -8.07 0.71 30.76
N ILE A 156 -7.25 0.91 29.75
CA ILE A 156 -6.62 -0.14 28.97
C ILE A 156 -5.17 -0.21 29.41
N TRP A 157 -4.75 -1.38 29.87
CA TRP A 157 -3.41 -1.64 30.37
C TRP A 157 -2.60 -2.46 29.38
N PHE A 158 -1.30 -2.19 29.31
CA PHE A 158 -0.34 -2.91 28.49
C PHE A 158 0.84 -3.34 29.37
N GLU A 159 1.19 -4.61 29.37
CA GLU A 159 2.44 -5.09 29.96
C GLU A 159 3.41 -5.42 28.83
N LEU A 160 4.58 -4.79 28.86
CA LEU A 160 5.65 -4.98 27.88
C LEU A 160 6.70 -5.95 28.45
N TYR A 161 7.47 -6.60 27.57
CA TYR A 161 8.59 -7.46 28.02
C TYR A 161 9.73 -6.68 28.69
N GLY A 162 9.75 -5.36 28.57
CA GLY A 162 10.73 -4.46 29.16
C GLY A 162 10.30 -3.00 29.01
N SER A 163 11.04 -2.10 29.65
CA SER A 163 10.68 -0.68 29.66
C SER A 163 10.74 -0.09 28.25
N PRO A 164 9.71 0.64 27.80
CA PRO A 164 9.63 1.12 26.43
C PRO A 164 10.69 2.19 26.17
N SER A 165 11.33 2.12 25.00
CA SER A 165 12.14 3.23 24.51
C SER A 165 11.25 4.42 24.13
N ASP A 166 11.82 5.62 23.98
CA ASP A 166 11.03 6.81 23.60
C ASP A 166 10.40 6.64 22.21
N ARG A 167 11.05 5.84 21.34
CA ARG A 167 10.49 5.44 20.05
C ARG A 167 9.23 4.59 20.24
N ASP A 168 9.24 3.68 21.19
CA ASP A 168 8.13 2.77 21.47
C ASP A 168 6.94 3.52 22.08
N VAL A 169 7.20 4.43 23.02
CA VAL A 169 6.20 5.34 23.58
C VAL A 169 5.51 6.12 22.47
N ASN A 170 6.28 6.70 21.54
CA ASN A 170 5.73 7.40 20.38
C ASN A 170 4.94 6.48 19.43
N LEU A 171 5.37 5.24 19.26
CA LEU A 171 4.70 4.29 18.37
C LEU A 171 3.34 3.87 18.93
N ILE A 172 3.30 3.43 20.19
CA ILE A 172 2.05 3.08 20.88
C ILE A 172 1.14 4.32 20.95
N GLY A 173 1.73 5.46 21.31
CA GLY A 173 1.05 6.75 21.36
C GLY A 173 0.34 7.12 20.08
N SER A 174 1.05 7.07 18.95
CA SER A 174 0.49 7.39 17.63
C SER A 174 -0.63 6.43 17.21
N VAL A 175 -0.52 5.15 17.59
CA VAL A 175 -1.53 4.12 17.26
C VAL A 175 -2.82 4.38 18.03
N ILE A 176 -2.71 4.62 19.34
CA ILE A 176 -3.87 4.93 20.19
C ILE A 176 -4.49 6.28 19.79
N GLN A 177 -3.67 7.30 19.48
CA GLN A 177 -4.16 8.59 18.99
C GLN A 177 -4.92 8.44 17.66
N ALA A 178 -4.39 7.67 16.70
CA ALA A 178 -5.08 7.42 15.43
C ALA A 178 -6.41 6.67 15.65
N TRP A 179 -6.40 5.66 16.51
CA TRP A 179 -7.61 4.94 16.93
C TRP A 179 -8.64 5.89 17.56
N TYR A 180 -8.22 6.75 18.48
CA TYR A 180 -9.09 7.74 19.11
C TYR A 180 -9.69 8.73 18.10
N VAL A 181 -8.88 9.32 17.22
CA VAL A 181 -9.33 10.28 16.20
C VAL A 181 -10.37 9.65 15.27
N MET A 182 -10.14 8.41 14.82
CA MET A 182 -11.12 7.66 14.04
C MET A 182 -12.41 7.39 14.84
N GLY A 183 -12.30 7.07 16.12
CA GLY A 183 -13.43 6.90 17.04
C GLY A 183 -14.24 8.18 17.26
N ARG A 184 -13.58 9.34 17.39
CA ARG A 184 -14.26 10.65 17.49
C ARG A 184 -15.08 11.00 16.26
N LEU A 185 -14.64 10.55 15.08
CA LEU A 185 -15.34 10.74 13.81
C LEU A 185 -16.38 9.65 13.52
N GLY A 186 -16.52 8.68 14.42
CA GLY A 186 -17.47 7.59 14.32
C GLY A 186 -17.19 6.53 13.26
N ALA A 187 -15.91 6.31 12.96
CA ALA A 187 -15.46 5.29 12.03
C ALA A 187 -15.85 3.86 12.49
N TYR A 188 -16.00 3.65 13.80
CA TYR A 188 -16.28 2.34 14.40
C TYR A 188 -17.78 2.07 14.59
N ASN A 189 -18.62 2.51 13.65
CA ASN A 189 -20.06 2.30 13.70
C ASN A 189 -20.44 0.99 13.01
N SER A 190 -20.64 -0.06 13.81
CA SER A 190 -21.05 -1.38 13.32
C SER A 190 -22.44 -1.37 12.68
N SER A 191 -23.32 -0.47 13.12
CA SER A 191 -24.66 -0.29 12.57
C SER A 191 -24.66 0.32 11.15
N ASN A 192 -23.55 0.93 10.72
CA ASN A 192 -23.37 1.51 9.37
C ASN A 192 -22.36 0.73 8.49
N LEU A 193 -22.13 -0.56 8.75
CA LEU A 193 -21.26 -1.42 7.92
C LEU A 193 -21.95 -1.84 6.60
N GLN A 194 -22.15 -0.89 5.68
CA GLN A 194 -22.88 -1.13 4.43
C GLN A 194 -22.16 -2.12 3.51
N MET A 195 -20.83 -2.02 3.43
CA MET A 195 -20.00 -2.89 2.58
C MET A 195 -19.92 -4.33 3.10
N SER A 196 -19.98 -4.52 4.42
CA SER A 196 -19.96 -5.87 5.03
C SER A 196 -21.24 -6.65 4.71
N ASN A 197 -22.34 -5.94 4.46
CA ASN A 197 -23.66 -6.53 4.23
C ASN A 197 -24.06 -6.56 2.74
N SER A 198 -23.22 -6.02 1.86
CA SER A 198 -23.44 -6.05 0.41
C SER A 198 -22.85 -7.30 -0.22
N SER A 199 -23.54 -7.89 -1.20
CA SER A 199 -22.93 -8.92 -2.06
C SER A 199 -21.89 -8.27 -2.96
N MET A 200 -20.78 -8.99 -3.21
CA MET A 200 -19.72 -8.57 -4.13
C MET A 200 -19.96 -9.06 -5.57
N ASP A 201 -21.12 -9.66 -5.83
CA ASP A 201 -21.52 -10.13 -7.16
C ASP A 201 -21.76 -8.96 -8.14
N HIS A 202 -21.98 -7.76 -7.59
CA HIS A 202 -22.19 -6.51 -8.31
C HIS A 202 -21.36 -5.40 -7.67
N ASP A 203 -21.16 -4.31 -8.41
CA ASP A 203 -20.47 -3.12 -7.89
C ASP A 203 -21.21 -2.60 -6.63
N PRO A 204 -20.57 -2.64 -5.45
CA PRO A 204 -21.20 -2.20 -4.23
C PRO A 204 -21.37 -0.68 -4.22
N LEU A 205 -22.53 -0.22 -3.75
CA LEU A 205 -22.88 1.19 -3.67
C LEU A 205 -23.00 1.61 -2.20
N TYR A 206 -22.38 2.74 -1.86
CA TYR A 206 -22.49 3.34 -0.53
C TYR A 206 -23.63 4.35 -0.51
N ASP A 207 -24.63 4.13 0.34
CA ASP A 207 -25.82 4.98 0.45
C ASP A 207 -25.66 5.98 1.61
N ALA A 208 -25.54 7.26 1.24
CA ALA A 208 -25.43 8.35 2.20
C ALA A 208 -26.73 8.60 3.00
N ASP A 209 -27.89 8.40 2.39
CA ASP A 209 -29.19 8.57 3.05
C ASP A 209 -29.43 7.45 4.07
N LYS A 210 -28.96 6.23 3.76
CA LYS A 210 -28.94 5.14 4.74
C LYS A 210 -28.01 5.45 5.90
N GLY A 211 -26.79 5.93 5.62
CA GLY A 211 -25.80 6.25 6.65
C GLY A 211 -26.27 7.36 7.61
N SER A 212 -26.92 8.41 7.08
CA SER A 212 -27.41 9.53 7.89
C SER A 212 -28.55 9.17 8.87
N LYS A 213 -29.24 8.04 8.65
CA LYS A 213 -30.31 7.56 9.53
C LYS A 213 -29.80 6.69 10.68
N VAL A 214 -28.56 6.22 10.61
CA VAL A 214 -27.95 5.38 11.65
C VAL A 214 -27.55 6.28 12.82
N MET A 215 -27.75 5.79 14.04
CA MET A 215 -27.29 6.48 15.25
C MET A 215 -25.77 6.68 15.18
N PRO A 216 -25.26 7.90 15.43
CA PRO A 216 -23.83 8.14 15.52
C PRO A 216 -23.20 7.36 16.66
N SER A 217 -22.06 6.71 16.39
CA SER A 217 -21.24 6.02 17.38
C SER A 217 -19.94 6.81 17.49
N SER A 218 -19.66 7.49 18.59
CA SER A 218 -18.48 8.34 18.73
C SER A 218 -17.85 8.23 20.11
N PHE A 219 -16.52 8.26 20.16
CA PHE A 219 -15.78 8.40 21.41
C PHE A 219 -16.07 9.77 22.05
N HIS A 220 -16.03 9.82 23.38
CA HIS A 220 -16.17 11.08 24.09
C HIS A 220 -14.80 11.62 24.50
N ASP A 221 -13.99 10.81 25.18
CA ASP A 221 -12.76 11.30 25.80
C ASP A 221 -11.69 10.22 25.98
N ILE A 222 -10.44 10.66 26.17
CA ILE A 222 -9.27 9.79 26.39
C ILE A 222 -8.22 10.55 27.22
N SER A 223 -7.49 9.85 28.09
CA SER A 223 -6.35 10.44 28.79
C SER A 223 -5.08 10.39 27.96
N ASP A 224 -4.04 11.09 28.42
CA ASP A 224 -2.67 10.80 28.00
C ASP A 224 -2.31 9.34 28.31
N ILE A 225 -1.35 8.81 27.56
CA ILE A 225 -0.87 7.45 27.76
C ILE A 225 0.33 7.52 28.69
N GLU A 226 0.25 6.81 29.79
CA GLU A 226 1.27 6.82 30.84
C GLU A 226 2.00 5.48 30.85
N PHE A 227 3.30 5.51 31.14
CA PHE A 227 4.14 4.34 31.31
C PHE A 227 4.94 4.43 32.61
N GLN A 228 4.96 3.35 33.37
CA GLN A 228 5.83 3.13 34.53
C GLN A 228 6.56 1.81 34.30
N ASP A 229 7.88 1.89 34.13
CA ASP A 229 8.72 0.76 33.75
C ASP A 229 8.13 -0.04 32.57
N ASN A 230 7.63 -1.25 32.82
CA ASN A 230 7.10 -2.15 31.78
C ASN A 230 5.59 -2.01 31.57
N TRP A 231 4.90 -1.31 32.47
CA TRP A 231 3.45 -1.12 32.41
C TRP A 231 3.10 0.18 31.72
N GLY A 232 2.10 0.12 30.86
CA GLY A 232 1.46 1.28 30.27
C GLY A 232 -0.04 1.27 30.54
N ARG A 233 -0.66 2.45 30.61
CA ARG A 233 -2.11 2.59 30.70
C ARG A 233 -2.64 3.79 29.93
N VAL A 234 -3.90 3.70 29.55
CA VAL A 234 -4.68 4.81 29.00
C VAL A 234 -6.12 4.71 29.47
N TRP A 235 -6.69 5.79 29.99
CA TRP A 235 -8.10 5.87 30.33
C TRP A 235 -8.92 6.23 29.09
N VAL A 236 -10.07 5.58 28.92
CA VAL A 236 -10.95 5.80 27.77
C VAL A 236 -12.41 5.98 28.19
N ASP A 237 -13.09 6.91 27.53
CA ASP A 237 -14.55 7.00 27.42
C ASP A 237 -14.94 6.79 25.95
N LEU A 238 -15.32 5.55 25.62
CA LEU A 238 -15.75 5.16 24.27
C LEU A 238 -17.09 5.78 23.88
N GLY A 239 -17.80 6.42 24.82
CA GLY A 239 -19.06 7.11 24.57
C GLY A 239 -20.12 6.18 23.97
N THR A 240 -20.63 6.57 22.81
CA THR A 240 -21.63 5.78 22.08
C THR A 240 -21.03 4.79 21.09
N ALA A 241 -19.71 4.61 21.09
CA ALA A 241 -19.07 3.73 20.13
C ALA A 241 -19.29 2.24 20.41
N ASP A 242 -19.34 1.47 19.33
CA ASP A 242 -19.53 0.03 19.39
C ASP A 242 -18.24 -0.71 19.80
N TYR A 243 -18.40 -1.92 20.34
CA TYR A 243 -17.27 -2.82 20.67
C TYR A 243 -16.40 -3.18 19.45
N PHE A 244 -16.90 -2.94 18.23
CA PHE A 244 -16.11 -3.04 17.01
C PHE A 244 -14.81 -2.21 17.08
N ALA A 245 -14.82 -1.09 17.80
CA ALA A 245 -13.62 -0.30 18.02
C ALA A 245 -12.52 -1.07 18.78
N ILE A 246 -12.91 -1.92 19.73
CA ILE A 246 -11.99 -2.76 20.51
C ILE A 246 -11.38 -3.85 19.64
N ASP A 247 -12.19 -4.49 18.79
CA ASP A 247 -11.70 -5.51 17.85
C ASP A 247 -10.66 -4.92 16.89
N VAL A 248 -10.94 -3.74 16.32
CA VAL A 248 -9.99 -3.04 15.44
C VAL A 248 -8.68 -2.71 16.18
N LEU A 249 -8.78 -2.24 17.42
CA LEU A 249 -7.61 -1.96 18.26
C LEU A 249 -6.79 -3.23 18.53
N LEU A 250 -7.43 -4.32 18.95
CA LEU A 250 -6.77 -5.59 19.23
C LEU A 250 -6.07 -6.17 18.00
N ASN A 251 -6.70 -6.10 16.84
CA ASN A 251 -6.08 -6.49 15.58
C ASN A 251 -4.82 -5.66 15.29
N CYS A 252 -4.88 -4.34 15.52
CA CYS A 252 -3.74 -3.46 15.36
C CYS A 252 -2.60 -3.80 16.35
N LEU A 253 -2.93 -3.95 17.63
CA LEU A 253 -1.96 -4.25 18.69
C LEU A 253 -1.32 -5.64 18.52
N THR A 254 -2.02 -6.60 17.94
CA THR A 254 -1.45 -7.93 17.63
C THR A 254 -0.34 -7.83 16.58
N VAL A 255 -0.55 -7.03 15.53
CA VAL A 255 0.48 -6.78 14.50
C VAL A 255 1.60 -5.92 15.07
N LEU A 256 1.27 -4.92 15.89
CA LEU A 256 2.28 -4.10 16.57
C LEU A 256 3.18 -4.96 17.46
N SER A 257 2.56 -5.88 18.22
CA SER A 257 3.21 -6.82 19.12
C SER A 257 4.23 -7.70 18.41
N SER A 258 3.86 -8.19 17.23
CA SER A 258 4.66 -9.17 16.48
C SER A 258 5.76 -8.55 15.61
N GLU A 259 5.58 -7.33 15.12
CA GLU A 259 6.52 -6.72 14.17
C GLU A 259 7.44 -5.68 14.82
N TYR A 260 6.96 -4.92 15.80
CA TYR A 260 7.64 -3.70 16.27
C TYR A 260 8.09 -3.77 17.73
N LEU A 261 7.18 -4.03 18.66
CA LEU A 261 7.44 -4.03 20.10
C LEU A 261 6.67 -5.19 20.73
N GLY A 262 7.32 -6.05 21.51
CA GLY A 262 6.62 -7.16 22.17
C GLY A 262 5.70 -6.71 23.31
N ILE A 263 4.40 -7.01 23.19
CA ILE A 263 3.42 -6.85 24.27
C ILE A 263 3.15 -8.23 24.89
N GLN A 264 3.33 -8.35 26.20
CA GLN A 264 3.06 -9.59 26.94
C GLN A 264 1.56 -9.79 27.17
N GLN A 265 0.89 -8.77 27.69
CA GLN A 265 -0.55 -8.80 27.89
C GLN A 265 -1.22 -7.44 27.74
N ILE A 266 -2.51 -7.49 27.42
CA ILE A 266 -3.41 -6.35 27.30
C ILE A 266 -4.59 -6.62 28.23
N VAL A 267 -4.91 -5.67 29.10
CA VAL A 267 -6.00 -5.79 30.07
C VAL A 267 -6.97 -4.63 29.90
N PHE A 268 -8.22 -4.93 29.62
CA PHE A 268 -9.30 -3.95 29.56
C PHE A 268 -10.00 -3.88 30.91
N GLY A 269 -10.05 -2.68 31.49
CA GLY A 269 -10.58 -2.42 32.83
C GLY A 269 -9.57 -2.75 33.94
N GLY A 270 -10.09 -2.88 35.16
CA GLY A 270 -9.32 -3.12 36.38
C GLY A 270 -8.67 -1.85 36.93
N ARG A 271 -8.59 -1.78 38.26
CA ARG A 271 -8.23 -0.56 39.00
C ARG A 271 -6.73 -0.36 39.19
N CYS A 272 -5.97 -1.45 39.31
CA CYS A 272 -4.52 -1.44 39.51
C CYS A 272 -3.95 -2.74 38.93
N MET A 273 -2.83 -2.65 38.21
CA MET A 273 -2.15 -3.78 37.59
C MET A 273 -0.69 -3.80 38.01
N GLY A 274 -0.17 -5.00 38.29
CA GLY A 274 1.24 -5.20 38.61
C GLY A 274 1.69 -4.38 39.81
N ASP A 275 2.78 -3.65 39.59
CA ASP A 275 3.49 -2.75 40.49
C ASP A 275 3.18 -1.27 40.21
N TRP A 276 2.05 -0.98 39.57
CA TRP A 276 1.64 0.39 39.27
C TRP A 276 1.38 1.22 40.54
N GLU A 277 2.05 2.36 40.67
CA GLU A 277 1.92 3.28 41.79
C GLU A 277 1.31 4.61 41.36
N GLU A 278 0.16 4.97 41.94
CA GLU A 278 -0.55 6.20 41.59
C GLU A 278 0.24 7.45 41.99
N GLY A 279 0.33 8.42 41.07
CA GLY A 279 1.05 9.69 41.29
C GLY A 279 2.56 9.62 41.07
N MET A 280 3.13 8.45 40.77
CA MET A 280 4.53 8.30 40.40
C MET A 280 4.78 8.84 38.98
N THR A 281 5.11 10.13 38.91
CA THR A 281 5.27 10.88 37.65
C THR A 281 6.71 11.38 37.43
N ASN A 282 7.67 10.92 38.23
CA ASN A 282 9.07 11.34 38.12
C ASN A 282 9.79 10.56 37.00
N PRO A 283 10.32 11.24 35.95
CA PRO A 283 11.06 10.58 34.87
C PRO A 283 12.31 9.82 35.32
N GLU A 284 12.94 10.23 36.44
CA GLU A 284 14.11 9.54 36.99
C GLU A 284 13.80 8.11 37.46
N TYR A 285 12.54 7.83 37.77
CA TYR A 285 12.05 6.51 38.15
C TYR A 285 11.34 5.80 36.98
N GLY A 286 11.70 6.11 35.74
CA GLY A 286 11.19 5.38 34.56
C GLY A 286 9.81 5.82 34.08
N TYR A 287 9.23 6.89 34.65
CA TYR A 287 7.97 7.43 34.17
C TYR A 287 8.12 8.07 32.78
N LYS A 288 7.27 7.67 31.85
CA LYS A 288 7.17 8.25 30.51
C LYS A 288 5.71 8.46 30.15
N TYR A 289 5.43 9.41 29.25
CA TYR A 289 4.07 9.62 28.77
C TYR A 289 4.04 10.05 27.31
N PHE A 290 2.93 9.78 26.67
CA PHE A 290 2.59 10.31 25.35
C PHE A 290 1.33 11.16 25.47
N LYS A 291 1.43 12.41 25.02
CA LYS A 291 0.34 13.36 25.06
C LYS A 291 -0.56 13.22 23.84
N ILE A 292 -1.87 13.05 24.04
CA ILE A 292 -2.86 12.89 22.96
C ILE A 292 -3.39 14.24 22.47
#